data_AF-A0A6L9U3K9-F1
#
_entry.id   AF-A0A6L9U3K9-F1
#
_cell.length_a   1.000
_cell.length_b   1.000
_cell.length_c   1.000
_cell.angle_alpha   90.00
_cell.angle_beta   90.00
_cell.angle_gamma   90.00
#
_symmetry.space_group_name_H-M   'P 1'
#
loop_
_entity.id
_entity.type
_entity.pdbx_description
1 polymer ?
#
loop_
_entity_poly.entity_id
_entity_poly.type
_entity_poly.pdbx_seq_one_letter_code
_entity_poly.pdbx_strand_id
1 'polypeptide(L)'
;MSFYRHGTLALAAFLLSAPASFATTAEQDPARIDLAKLIECTTYDVPSYNDFAMWLTGPESATAMKRFGISELPSNNPFLREFQLSAPVTVFGRQTSRIVFASTGPLAVLDEPDPHPLAKQLGVTASVDLPNKFLGEKEILSIKDQQENSDTVLHTRISLNVSTVDDHPGKTLAGCSYSIEVE
;
A
#
# COMPACT_ATOMS: atom_id res chain seq x y z
N MET A 1 5.90 70.34 -44.26
CA MET A 1 5.63 71.11 -43.03
C MET A 1 4.55 70.41 -42.23
N SER A 2 4.93 69.97 -41.03
CA SER A 2 4.17 69.49 -39.86
C SER A 2 2.89 68.65 -40.01
N PHE A 3 3.02 67.42 -39.52
CA PHE A 3 2.01 66.39 -39.35
C PHE A 3 1.45 66.37 -37.90
N TYR A 4 0.14 66.11 -37.80
CA TYR A 4 -0.62 65.36 -36.78
C TYR A 4 -0.39 65.53 -35.26
N ARG A 5 -1.33 66.27 -34.66
CA ARG A 5 -2.26 65.97 -33.55
C ARG A 5 -2.11 64.66 -32.73
N HIS A 6 -1.97 64.87 -31.41
CA HIS A 6 -2.39 64.11 -30.22
C HIS A 6 -2.16 62.59 -30.08
N GLY A 7 -1.61 62.21 -28.93
CA GLY A 7 -1.77 60.86 -28.38
C GLY A 7 -0.88 60.61 -27.17
N THR A 8 -1.30 61.03 -25.98
CA THR A 8 -0.78 60.54 -24.70
C THR A 8 -1.02 59.03 -24.61
N LEU A 9 0.05 58.24 -24.59
CA LEU A 9 0.00 56.80 -24.30
C LEU A 9 0.82 56.54 -23.03
N ALA A 10 0.12 56.43 -21.91
CA ALA A 10 0.65 55.86 -20.69
C ALA A 10 0.78 54.34 -20.88
N LEU A 11 2.02 53.83 -20.86
CA LEU A 11 2.30 52.39 -20.86
C LEU A 11 2.09 51.87 -19.43
N ALA A 12 0.93 51.29 -19.15
CA ALA A 12 0.72 50.50 -17.95
C ALA A 12 1.27 49.08 -18.20
N ALA A 13 2.42 48.76 -17.61
CA ALA A 13 2.96 47.41 -17.59
C ALA A 13 2.09 46.53 -16.68
N PHE A 14 1.25 45.69 -17.28
CA PHE A 14 0.47 44.68 -16.55
C PHE A 14 1.37 43.47 -16.30
N LEU A 15 1.93 43.38 -15.09
CA LEU A 15 2.56 42.17 -14.59
C LEU A 15 1.47 41.10 -14.40
N LEU A 16 1.38 40.17 -15.35
CA LEU A 16 0.57 38.95 -15.23
C LEU A 16 1.24 38.01 -14.23
N SER A 17 0.97 38.21 -12.94
CA SER A 17 1.22 37.22 -11.90
C SER A 17 0.24 36.06 -12.09
N ALA A 18 0.64 35.02 -12.83
CA ALA A 18 -0.13 33.79 -12.88
C ALA A 18 -0.08 33.14 -11.48
N PRO A 19 -1.22 32.85 -10.83
CA PRO A 19 -1.19 32.04 -9.63
C PRO A 19 -0.71 30.64 -10.03
N ALA A 20 0.42 30.22 -9.47
CA ALA A 20 0.79 28.81 -9.46
C ALA A 20 -0.32 28.08 -8.67
N SER A 21 -1.25 27.45 -9.39
CA SER A 21 -2.14 26.47 -8.79
C SER A 21 -1.27 25.30 -8.36
N PHE A 22 -0.81 25.33 -7.11
CA PHE A 22 -0.51 24.10 -6.38
C PHE A 22 -1.82 23.32 -6.40
N ALA A 23 -1.90 22.30 -7.24
CA ALA A 23 -2.93 21.28 -7.09
C ALA A 23 -2.76 20.76 -5.67
N THR A 24 -3.66 21.17 -4.78
CA THR A 24 -3.88 20.46 -3.52
C THR A 24 -4.15 19.02 -3.94
N THR A 25 -3.18 18.13 -3.75
CA THR A 25 -3.43 16.70 -3.74
C THR A 25 -4.58 16.53 -2.76
N ALA A 26 -5.77 16.20 -3.27
CA ALA A 26 -6.92 16.00 -2.42
C ALA A 26 -6.49 14.97 -1.39
N GLU A 27 -6.44 15.37 -0.12
CA GLU A 27 -6.06 14.49 0.98
C GLU A 27 -6.95 13.24 0.88
N GLN A 28 -6.36 12.13 0.42
CA GLN A 28 -7.09 10.90 0.22
C GLN A 28 -7.51 10.46 1.61
N ASP A 29 -8.82 10.35 1.84
CA ASP A 29 -9.35 9.96 3.14
C ASP A 29 -8.89 8.52 3.45
N PRO A 30 -8.09 8.30 4.52
CA PRO A 30 -7.63 6.96 4.88
C PRO A 30 -8.77 5.98 5.12
N ALA A 31 -9.93 6.46 5.55
CA ALA A 31 -11.13 5.63 5.78
C ALA A 31 -11.71 5.02 4.50
N ARG A 32 -11.21 5.38 3.30
CA ARG A 32 -11.59 4.72 2.05
C ARG A 32 -10.89 3.39 1.82
N ILE A 33 -9.82 3.09 2.55
CA ILE A 33 -9.15 1.80 2.47
C ILE A 33 -9.92 0.79 3.33
N ASP A 34 -10.69 -0.06 2.64
CA ASP A 34 -11.13 -1.36 3.12
C ASP A 34 -9.91 -2.30 3.28
N LEU A 35 -9.49 -2.47 4.52
CA LEU A 35 -8.34 -3.30 4.90
C LEU A 35 -8.50 -4.77 4.49
N ALA A 36 -9.72 -5.32 4.55
CA ALA A 36 -9.94 -6.72 4.19
C ALA A 36 -9.65 -6.94 2.70
N LYS A 37 -10.12 -6.02 1.85
CA LYS A 37 -9.84 -6.05 0.41
C LYS A 37 -8.36 -5.86 0.08
N LEU A 38 -7.63 -5.10 0.90
CA LEU A 38 -6.18 -4.86 0.74
C LEU A 38 -5.39 -6.12 1.10
N ILE A 39 -5.83 -6.84 2.14
CA ILE A 39 -5.28 -8.13 2.51
C ILE A 39 -5.63 -9.20 1.47
N GLU A 40 -6.81 -9.17 0.84
CA GLU A 40 -7.29 -10.21 -0.09
C GLU A 40 -6.91 -10.02 -1.57
N CYS A 41 -6.21 -8.93 -1.93
CA CYS A 41 -5.84 -8.58 -3.32
C CYS A 41 -7.05 -8.30 -4.22
N THR A 42 -8.18 -7.85 -3.67
CA THR A 42 -9.44 -7.77 -4.45
C THR A 42 -9.77 -6.40 -5.01
N THR A 43 -9.11 -5.31 -4.57
CA THR A 43 -9.54 -3.95 -4.97
C THR A 43 -8.42 -2.91 -5.12
N TYR A 44 -7.17 -3.20 -4.75
CA TYR A 44 -6.15 -2.14 -4.68
C TYR A 44 -5.01 -2.31 -5.69
N ASP A 45 -4.57 -1.16 -6.19
CA ASP A 45 -3.35 -0.99 -6.98
C ASP A 45 -2.18 -0.60 -6.07
N VAL A 46 -0.97 -0.59 -6.63
CA VAL A 46 0.23 -0.23 -5.87
C VAL A 46 0.20 1.22 -5.34
N PRO A 47 -0.32 2.23 -6.07
CA PRO A 47 -0.51 3.57 -5.52
C PRO A 47 -1.36 3.61 -4.25
N SER A 48 -2.54 2.97 -4.24
CA SER A 48 -3.40 2.93 -3.06
C SER A 48 -2.73 2.25 -1.87
N TYR A 49 -1.96 1.18 -2.14
CA TYR A 49 -1.13 0.54 -1.13
C TYR A 49 -0.06 1.50 -0.58
N ASN A 50 0.63 2.24 -1.45
CA ASN A 50 1.67 3.18 -1.05
C ASN A 50 1.12 4.31 -0.17
N ASP A 51 -0.09 4.81 -0.48
CA ASP A 51 -0.78 5.78 0.38
C ASP A 51 -1.00 5.21 1.79
N PHE A 52 -1.48 3.97 1.88
CA PHE A 52 -1.64 3.26 3.15
C PHE A 52 -0.31 3.07 3.89
N ALA A 53 0.75 2.66 3.18
CA ALA A 53 2.08 2.49 3.75
C ALA A 53 2.64 3.83 4.30
N MET A 54 2.46 4.92 3.54
CA MET A 54 2.86 6.26 3.96
C MET A 54 2.07 6.75 5.17
N TRP A 55 0.77 6.50 5.23
CA TRP A 55 0.00 6.82 6.43
C TRP A 55 0.48 6.05 7.64
N LEU A 56 0.80 4.76 7.51
CA LEU A 56 1.27 3.95 8.63
C LEU A 56 2.66 4.32 9.14
N THR A 57 3.52 4.88 8.30
CA THR A 57 4.94 5.11 8.61
C THR A 57 5.33 6.59 8.69
N GLY A 58 4.46 7.48 8.21
CA GLY A 58 4.71 8.91 8.15
C GLY A 58 4.41 9.69 9.43
N PRO A 59 4.60 11.02 9.40
CA PRO A 59 4.39 11.90 10.55
C PRO A 59 2.97 11.86 11.13
N GLU A 60 1.97 11.53 10.31
CA GLU A 60 0.56 11.49 10.70
C GLU A 60 0.08 10.09 11.12
N SER A 61 1.01 9.14 11.31
CA SER A 61 0.69 7.73 11.59
C SER A 61 -0.21 7.52 12.80
N ALA A 62 -0.02 8.27 13.89
CA ALA A 62 -0.91 8.17 15.05
C ALA A 62 -2.36 8.52 14.71
N THR A 63 -2.58 9.56 13.89
CA THR A 63 -3.91 9.98 13.44
C THR A 63 -4.49 8.96 12.47
N ALA A 64 -3.70 8.48 11.51
CA ALA A 64 -4.13 7.47 10.55
C ALA A 64 -4.50 6.16 11.25
N MET A 65 -3.66 5.64 12.14
CA MET A 65 -3.93 4.43 12.91
C MET A 65 -5.24 4.54 13.71
N LYS A 66 -5.49 5.70 14.34
CA LYS A 66 -6.76 5.97 15.02
C LYS A 66 -7.96 5.94 14.07
N ARG A 67 -7.82 6.47 12.86
CA ARG A 67 -8.88 6.49 11.83
C ARG A 67 -9.14 5.09 11.25
N PHE A 68 -8.11 4.27 11.11
CA PHE A 68 -8.21 2.85 10.77
C PHE A 68 -8.71 1.98 11.92
N GLY A 69 -8.78 2.52 13.13
CA GLY A 69 -9.12 1.75 14.32
C GLY A 69 -8.10 0.65 14.59
N ILE A 70 -6.81 0.93 14.40
CA ILE A 70 -5.71 0.00 14.68
C ILE A 70 -4.78 0.58 15.74
N SER A 71 -4.14 -0.30 16.50
CA SER A 71 -3.12 0.05 17.50
C SER A 71 -1.93 -0.87 17.36
N GLU A 72 -0.74 -0.30 17.26
CA GLU A 72 0.50 -1.08 17.17
C GLU A 72 0.75 -1.89 18.45
N LEU A 73 1.16 -3.14 18.27
CA LEU A 73 1.60 -4.04 19.33
C LEU A 73 3.13 -4.03 19.42
N PRO A 74 3.72 -4.25 20.61
CA PRO A 74 5.16 -4.42 20.73
C PRO A 74 5.65 -5.59 19.86
N SER A 75 6.65 -5.33 19.01
CA SER A 75 7.26 -6.33 18.13
C SER A 75 8.78 -6.32 18.32
N ASN A 76 9.37 -7.52 18.38
CA ASN A 76 10.83 -7.71 18.34
C ASN A 76 11.32 -8.00 16.91
N ASN A 77 10.44 -7.97 15.92
CA ASN A 77 10.76 -8.26 14.54
C ASN A 77 11.01 -6.97 13.75
N PRO A 78 12.22 -6.75 13.23
CA PRO A 78 12.55 -5.51 12.53
C PRO A 78 11.88 -5.40 11.15
N PHE A 79 11.29 -6.48 10.64
CA PHE A 79 10.65 -6.53 9.33
C PHE A 79 9.12 -6.51 9.39
N LEU A 80 8.53 -6.81 10.56
CA LEU A 80 7.09 -6.90 10.76
C LEU A 80 6.66 -5.99 11.92
N ARG A 81 5.85 -4.99 11.58
CA ARG A 81 5.07 -4.25 12.57
C ARG A 81 3.76 -4.94 12.77
N GLU A 82 3.34 -5.13 14.02
CA GLU A 82 2.11 -5.82 14.33
C GLU A 82 1.05 -4.85 14.87
N PHE A 83 -0.20 -5.05 14.51
CA PHE A 83 -1.31 -4.20 14.94
C PHE A 83 -2.50 -5.03 15.40
N GLN A 84 -3.11 -4.56 16.49
CA GLN A 84 -4.43 -4.97 16.94
C GLN A 84 -5.49 -4.11 16.24
N LEU A 85 -6.53 -4.75 15.71
CA LEU A 85 -7.71 -4.10 15.15
C LEU A 85 -8.75 -3.90 16.26
N SER A 86 -9.39 -2.73 16.28
CA SER A 86 -10.49 -2.40 17.20
C SER A 86 -11.78 -3.16 16.87
N ALA A 87 -11.97 -3.52 15.61
CA ALA A 87 -13.02 -4.40 15.13
C ALA A 87 -12.39 -5.52 14.29
N PRO A 88 -12.73 -6.81 14.54
CA PRO A 88 -12.20 -7.90 13.74
C PRO A 88 -12.63 -7.78 12.26
N VAL A 89 -11.73 -8.14 11.36
CA VAL A 89 -12.01 -8.25 9.92
C VAL A 89 -12.19 -9.71 9.53
N THR A 90 -12.95 -9.94 8.46
CA THR A 90 -13.02 -11.26 7.83
C THR A 90 -12.23 -11.23 6.54
N VAL A 91 -11.24 -12.11 6.42
CA VAL A 91 -10.39 -12.27 5.23
C VAL A 91 -10.19 -13.74 4.92
N PHE A 92 -10.25 -14.13 3.66
CA PHE A 92 -10.13 -15.51 3.18
C PHE A 92 -11.15 -16.48 3.82
N GLY A 93 -12.25 -15.94 4.36
CA GLY A 93 -13.25 -16.69 5.14
C GLY A 93 -12.89 -16.89 6.62
N ARG A 94 -11.87 -16.21 7.14
CA ARG A 94 -11.40 -16.30 8.53
C ARG A 94 -11.53 -14.95 9.20
N GLN A 95 -11.89 -14.96 10.48
CA GLN A 95 -11.93 -13.76 11.27
C GLN A 95 -10.59 -13.55 11.98
N THR A 96 -10.08 -12.31 11.98
CA THR A 96 -8.92 -11.94 12.79
C THR A 96 -9.06 -10.52 13.31
N SER A 97 -8.45 -10.26 14.46
CA SER A 97 -8.25 -8.91 15.00
C SER A 97 -6.78 -8.50 15.02
N ARG A 98 -5.89 -9.26 14.37
CA ARG A 98 -4.45 -8.98 14.31
C ARG A 98 -3.97 -8.98 12.87
N ILE A 99 -3.19 -7.97 12.53
CA ILE A 99 -2.49 -7.89 11.25
C ILE A 99 -1.02 -7.62 11.50
N VAL A 100 -0.17 -8.07 10.59
CA VAL A 100 1.20 -7.56 10.47
C VAL A 100 1.31 -6.72 9.21
N PHE A 101 2.19 -5.75 9.23
CA PHE A 101 2.60 -4.98 8.07
C PHE A 101 4.06 -5.33 7.77
N ALA A 102 4.27 -6.10 6.71
CA ALA A 102 5.56 -6.16 6.02
C ALA A 102 5.57 -4.98 5.05
N SER A 103 6.66 -4.24 4.86
CA SER A 103 6.70 -3.01 4.03
C SER A 103 6.28 -3.14 2.56
N THR A 104 5.77 -4.29 2.13
CA THR A 104 5.12 -4.55 0.85
C THR A 104 3.61 -4.76 0.97
N GLY A 105 3.01 -4.84 2.16
CA GLY A 105 1.57 -5.02 2.35
C GLY A 105 1.15 -5.55 3.72
N PRO A 106 -0.14 -5.38 4.08
CA PRO A 106 -0.71 -5.97 5.28
C PRO A 106 -1.00 -7.46 5.09
N LEU A 107 -0.72 -8.25 6.13
CA LEU A 107 -1.07 -9.66 6.23
C LEU A 107 -1.93 -9.88 7.48
N ALA A 108 -2.98 -10.67 7.34
CA ALA A 108 -3.73 -11.18 8.47
C ALA A 108 -2.90 -12.19 9.27
N VAL A 109 -2.95 -12.06 10.59
CA VAL A 109 -2.43 -13.07 11.52
C VAL A 109 -3.58 -14.01 11.83
N LEU A 110 -3.48 -15.27 11.40
CA LEU A 110 -4.53 -16.27 11.53
C LEU A 110 -4.13 -17.34 12.55
N ASP A 111 -5.08 -17.73 13.40
CA ASP A 111 -4.92 -18.76 14.44
C ASP A 111 -4.96 -20.17 13.83
N GLU A 112 -4.12 -20.40 12.84
CA GLU A 112 -4.02 -21.65 12.09
C GLU A 112 -2.55 -22.10 12.05
N PRO A 113 -2.18 -23.16 12.78
CA PRO A 113 -0.80 -23.66 12.80
C PRO A 113 -0.36 -24.28 11.47
N ASP A 114 -1.30 -24.88 10.74
CA ASP A 114 -1.05 -25.52 9.45
C ASP A 114 -1.44 -24.56 8.30
N PRO A 115 -0.48 -24.05 7.52
CA PRO A 115 -0.75 -23.12 6.42
C PRO A 115 -1.30 -23.81 5.17
N HIS A 116 -1.15 -25.13 5.04
CA HIS A 116 -1.44 -25.85 3.80
C HIS A 116 -2.91 -25.80 3.36
N PRO A 117 -3.91 -25.95 4.26
CA PRO A 117 -5.31 -25.83 3.89
C PRO A 117 -5.64 -24.46 3.28
N LEU A 118 -5.12 -23.38 3.88
CA LEU A 118 -5.30 -22.02 3.37
C LEU A 118 -4.58 -21.83 2.03
N ALA A 119 -3.31 -22.22 1.94
CA ALA A 119 -2.54 -22.09 0.71
C ALA A 119 -3.24 -22.82 -0.46
N LYS A 120 -3.75 -24.03 -0.20
CA LYS A 120 -4.52 -24.80 -1.18
C LYS A 120 -5.82 -24.08 -1.58
N GLN A 121 -6.57 -23.53 -0.62
CA GLN A 121 -7.80 -22.78 -0.89
C GLN A 121 -7.52 -21.56 -1.80
N LEU A 122 -6.40 -20.87 -1.57
CA LEU A 122 -6.04 -19.65 -2.30
C LEU A 122 -5.31 -19.93 -3.63
N GLY A 123 -4.87 -21.17 -3.85
CA GLY A 123 -4.04 -21.55 -5.00
C GLY A 123 -2.61 -20.99 -4.89
N VAL A 124 -2.11 -20.86 -3.67
CA VAL A 124 -0.75 -20.40 -3.37
C VAL A 124 0.22 -21.57 -3.48
N THR A 125 1.31 -21.37 -4.23
CA THR A 125 2.36 -22.39 -4.42
C THR A 125 3.48 -22.13 -3.43
N ALA A 126 3.92 -23.17 -2.74
CA ALA A 126 5.04 -23.07 -1.80
C ALA A 126 6.38 -22.99 -2.54
N SER A 127 7.17 -21.99 -2.21
CA SER A 127 8.59 -21.87 -2.57
C SER A 127 9.48 -22.49 -1.49
N VAL A 128 9.00 -22.49 -0.24
CA VAL A 128 9.61 -23.18 0.90
C VAL A 128 8.52 -23.94 1.64
N ASP A 129 8.72 -25.23 1.83
CA ASP A 129 7.84 -26.11 2.60
C ASP A 129 8.71 -27.04 3.46
N LEU A 130 8.87 -26.66 4.73
CA LEU A 130 9.64 -27.35 5.75
C LEU A 130 8.76 -27.50 7.01
N PRO A 131 9.07 -28.46 7.92
CA PRO A 131 8.23 -28.74 9.09
C PRO A 131 7.86 -27.54 9.98
N ASN A 132 8.70 -26.50 10.02
CA ASN A 132 8.49 -25.28 10.80
C ASN A 132 8.46 -24.01 9.94
N LYS A 133 8.55 -24.12 8.61
CA LYS A 133 8.65 -22.96 7.72
C LYS A 133 7.87 -23.19 6.44
N PHE A 134 6.89 -22.34 6.21
CA PHE A 134 6.15 -22.26 4.96
C PHE A 134 6.31 -20.87 4.37
N LEU A 135 6.64 -20.79 3.08
CA LEU A 135 6.60 -19.55 2.30
C LEU A 135 6.00 -19.91 0.94
N GLY A 136 4.86 -19.31 0.63
CA GLY A 136 4.23 -19.47 -0.66
C GLY A 136 3.66 -18.16 -1.18
N GLU A 137 3.62 -18.07 -2.50
CA GLU A 137 3.01 -16.96 -3.21
C GLU A 137 2.14 -17.43 -4.38
N LYS A 138 1.23 -16.55 -4.79
CA LYS A 138 0.47 -16.62 -6.03
C LYS A 138 0.54 -15.25 -6.67
N GLU A 139 1.02 -15.20 -7.91
CA GLU A 139 0.99 -13.97 -8.69
C GLU A 139 -0.46 -13.58 -9.03
N ILE A 140 -0.80 -12.32 -8.75
CA ILE A 140 -2.09 -11.71 -9.11
C ILE A 140 -1.90 -10.76 -10.30
N LEU A 141 -0.82 -9.98 -10.27
CA LEU A 141 -0.46 -9.03 -11.32
C LEU A 141 1.06 -8.98 -11.47
N SER A 142 1.53 -8.90 -12.71
CA SER A 142 2.92 -8.67 -13.05
C SER A 142 2.97 -7.96 -14.40
N ILE A 143 3.28 -6.66 -14.37
CA ILE A 143 3.28 -5.80 -15.55
C ILE A 143 4.60 -5.04 -15.61
N LYS A 144 5.18 -5.00 -16.81
CA LYS A 144 6.37 -4.20 -17.11
C LYS A 144 5.99 -3.07 -18.04
N ASP A 145 6.17 -1.84 -17.58
CA ASP A 145 5.83 -0.64 -18.32
C ASP A 145 7.10 0.16 -18.65
N GLN A 146 7.41 0.28 -19.95
CA GLN A 146 8.46 1.15 -20.44
C GLN A 146 8.01 2.61 -20.28
N GLN A 147 8.78 3.40 -19.54
CA GLN A 147 8.49 4.82 -19.37
C GLN A 147 8.77 5.58 -20.68
N GLU A 148 7.83 6.41 -21.10
CA GLU A 148 7.92 7.16 -22.35
C GLU A 148 9.20 8.02 -22.38
N ASN A 149 9.93 7.98 -23.50
CA ASN A 149 11.18 8.73 -23.69
C ASN A 149 12.29 8.41 -22.68
N SER A 150 12.29 7.23 -22.06
CA SER A 150 13.39 6.76 -21.19
C SER A 150 13.63 5.26 -21.35
N ASP A 151 14.84 4.82 -20.96
CA ASP A 151 15.18 3.39 -20.89
C ASP A 151 14.66 2.72 -19.61
N THR A 152 14.01 3.48 -18.71
CA THR A 152 13.47 2.98 -17.44
C THR A 152 12.26 2.06 -17.66
N VAL A 153 12.35 0.84 -17.12
CA VAL A 153 11.22 -0.09 -17.03
C VAL A 153 10.74 -0.15 -15.59
N LEU A 154 9.45 0.08 -15.38
CA LEU A 154 8.81 -0.14 -14.08
C LEU A 154 8.17 -1.53 -14.08
N HIS A 155 8.61 -2.39 -13.16
CA HIS A 155 7.98 -3.69 -12.90
C HIS A 155 7.02 -3.58 -11.72
N THR A 156 5.73 -3.60 -12.01
CA THR A 156 4.67 -3.62 -11.01
C THR A 156 4.28 -5.06 -10.70
N ARG A 157 4.30 -5.44 -9.42
CA ARG A 157 3.95 -6.79 -8.96
C ARG A 157 2.94 -6.75 -7.82
N ILE A 158 1.91 -7.58 -7.93
CA ILE A 158 0.98 -7.88 -6.84
C ILE A 158 0.95 -9.39 -6.66
N SER A 159 1.25 -9.85 -5.44
CA SER A 159 1.22 -11.28 -5.09
C SER A 159 0.39 -11.51 -3.83
N LEU A 160 -0.34 -12.63 -3.81
CA LEU A 160 -1.00 -13.15 -2.62
C LEU A 160 -0.04 -14.12 -1.93
N ASN A 161 0.23 -13.90 -0.64
CA ASN A 161 1.23 -14.65 0.12
C ASN A 161 0.56 -15.44 1.25
N VAL A 162 1.12 -16.63 1.53
CA VAL A 162 0.84 -17.41 2.74
C VAL A 162 2.19 -17.81 3.34
N SER A 163 2.41 -17.52 4.62
CA SER A 163 3.71 -17.75 5.26
C SER A 163 3.61 -18.07 6.75
N THR A 164 4.68 -18.65 7.28
CA THR A 164 4.95 -18.72 8.72
C THR A 164 6.22 -17.94 9.07
N VAL A 165 6.28 -17.46 10.31
CA VAL A 165 7.41 -16.69 10.84
C VAL A 165 7.64 -17.04 12.32
N ASP A 166 8.90 -17.08 12.74
CA ASP A 166 9.30 -17.63 14.03
C ASP A 166 8.80 -16.82 15.24
N ASP A 167 8.57 -15.52 15.06
CA ASP A 167 8.02 -14.61 16.07
C ASP A 167 6.50 -14.73 16.24
N HIS A 168 5.82 -15.49 15.36
CA HIS A 168 4.39 -15.79 15.44
C HIS A 168 4.15 -17.32 15.46
N PRO A 169 4.62 -18.03 16.51
CA PRO A 169 4.51 -19.49 16.56
C PRO A 169 3.04 -19.94 16.54
N GLY A 170 2.74 -20.94 15.72
CA GLY A 170 1.40 -21.50 15.56
C GLY A 170 0.42 -20.58 14.83
N LYS A 171 0.90 -19.51 14.17
CA LYS A 171 0.10 -18.65 13.30
C LYS A 171 0.48 -18.84 11.85
N THR A 172 -0.52 -18.65 10.99
CA THR A 172 -0.32 -18.47 9.54
C THR A 172 -0.53 -17.01 9.22
N LEU A 173 0.40 -16.43 8.48
CA LEU A 173 0.25 -15.09 7.91
C LEU A 173 -0.27 -15.22 6.48
N ALA A 174 -1.27 -14.42 6.12
CA ALA A 174 -1.79 -14.39 4.77
C ALA A 174 -2.19 -12.98 4.35
N GLY A 175 -1.78 -12.55 3.17
CA GLY A 175 -2.11 -11.23 2.66
C GLY A 175 -1.39 -10.89 1.38
N CYS A 176 -1.60 -9.67 0.91
CA CYS A 176 -1.07 -9.23 -0.36
C CYS A 176 0.18 -8.42 -0.21
N SER A 177 1.11 -8.62 -1.14
CA SER A 177 2.26 -7.77 -1.35
C SER A 177 2.11 -6.99 -2.64
N TYR A 178 2.59 -5.75 -2.61
CA TYR A 178 2.50 -4.74 -3.65
C TYR A 178 3.90 -4.14 -3.80
N SER A 179 4.48 -4.22 -4.99
CA SER A 179 5.78 -3.61 -5.27
C SER A 179 5.82 -2.97 -6.65
N ILE A 180 6.64 -1.93 -6.76
CA ILE A 180 7.11 -1.37 -8.03
C ILE A 180 8.64 -1.34 -7.91
N GLU A 181 9.30 -1.98 -8.86
CA GLU A 181 10.75 -2.03 -8.97
C GLU A 181 11.19 -1.37 -10.28
N VAL A 182 12.37 -0.76 -10.27
CA VAL A 182 13.01 -0.21 -11.47
C VAL A 182 14.01 -1.24 -11.97
N GLU A 183 13.90 -1.65 -13.23
CA GLU A 183 14.87 -2.52 -13.90
C GLU A 183 15.96 -1.72 -14.65
#